data_AF-A0A0Q0P4F3-F1
#
_entry.id   AF-A0A0Q0P4F3-F1
#
_cell.length_a   1.000
_cell.length_b   1.000
_cell.length_c   1.000
_cell.angle_alpha   90.00
_cell.angle_beta   90.00
_cell.angle_gamma   90.00
#
_symmetry.space_group_name_H-M   'P 1'
#
loop_
_entity.id
_entity.type
_entity.pdbx_description
1 polymer ?
#
loop_
_entity_poly.entity_id
_entity_poly.type
_entity_poly.pdbx_seq_one_letter_code
_entity_poly.pdbx_strand_id
1 'polypeptide(L)'
;MKKFTVFAALVSCLLMLVVSSHSEGTVLGIFKKAVDVEVFPAVSGRITLRGQPVEGLKLRRGYLYINVMEDGVYDYTTTGSNGEFSFPEIVIQSTHPNGLFSTNIISQIIRVEDDRYEEYQDPYIWATKSRGIKHSPYFQERLASLNCELTEEEMVHHVINDSYEQGVVRYEIDSICRWPELEKIEVEKRKIHGKY
;
A
#
# COMPACT_ATOMS: atom_id res chain seq x y z
N MET A 1 -71.39 23.04 -32.11
CA MET A 1 -71.06 22.84 -30.69
C MET A 1 -69.54 22.61 -30.57
N LYS A 2 -68.79 23.71 -30.43
CA LYS A 2 -67.32 23.77 -30.39
C LYS A 2 -66.88 24.22 -28.99
N LYS A 3 -67.13 23.42 -27.94
CA LYS A 3 -66.69 23.76 -26.56
C LYS A 3 -66.28 22.55 -25.70
N PHE A 4 -66.18 21.34 -26.27
CA PHE A 4 -65.79 20.13 -25.51
C PHE A 4 -64.37 19.61 -25.82
N THR A 5 -63.71 20.12 -26.87
CA THR A 5 -62.39 19.62 -27.29
C THR A 5 -61.21 20.34 -26.62
N VAL A 6 -61.44 21.48 -25.97
CA VAL A 6 -60.35 22.29 -25.36
C VAL A 6 -60.00 21.83 -23.95
N PHE A 7 -60.92 21.17 -23.23
CA PHE A 7 -60.66 20.70 -21.85
C PHE A 7 -59.86 19.39 -21.79
N ALA A 8 -59.94 18.55 -22.83
CA ALA A 8 -59.17 17.30 -22.90
C ALA A 8 -57.68 17.52 -23.21
N ALA A 9 -57.33 18.58 -23.93
CA ALA A 9 -55.94 18.89 -24.29
C ALA A 9 -55.13 19.47 -23.11
N LEU A 10 -55.76 20.24 -22.22
CA LEU A 10 -55.10 20.86 -21.07
C LEU A 10 -54.78 19.86 -19.95
N VAL A 11 -55.62 18.84 -19.74
CA VAL A 11 -55.35 17.76 -18.76
C VAL A 11 -54.24 16.82 -19.28
N SER A 12 -54.15 16.61 -20.59
CA SER A 12 -53.09 15.77 -21.18
C SER A 12 -51.70 16.41 -21.12
N CYS A 13 -51.59 17.74 -21.23
CA CYS A 13 -50.29 18.42 -21.07
C CYS A 13 -49.84 18.49 -19.60
N LEU A 14 -50.77 18.60 -18.64
CA LEU A 14 -50.42 18.61 -17.23
C LEU A 14 -49.98 17.24 -16.71
N LEU A 15 -50.48 16.14 -17.29
CA LEU A 15 -50.01 14.78 -16.99
C LEU A 15 -48.64 14.45 -17.62
N MET A 16 -48.24 15.14 -18.70
CA MET A 16 -46.91 15.00 -19.30
C MET A 16 -45.83 15.83 -18.58
N LEU A 17 -46.22 16.85 -17.80
CA LEU A 17 -45.28 17.66 -17.01
C LEU A 17 -44.95 17.07 -15.64
N VAL A 18 -45.65 16.03 -15.19
CA VAL A 18 -45.35 15.30 -13.94
C VAL A 18 -44.38 14.12 -14.18
N VAL A 19 -43.99 13.85 -15.43
CA VAL A 19 -43.02 12.77 -15.77
C VAL A 19 -41.59 13.31 -15.95
N SER A 20 -41.32 14.57 -15.60
CA SER A 20 -40.00 15.20 -15.80
C SER A 20 -39.17 15.37 -14.53
N SER A 21 -39.42 14.59 -13.49
CA SER A 21 -38.48 14.48 -12.36
C SER A 21 -38.21 13.01 -12.08
N HIS A 22 -36.94 12.68 -11.86
CA HIS A 22 -36.36 11.36 -11.55
C HIS A 22 -35.84 10.52 -12.73
N SER A 23 -34.94 11.08 -13.54
CA SER A 23 -34.00 10.27 -14.34
C SER A 23 -32.52 10.50 -14.02
N GLU A 24 -32.20 11.05 -12.85
CA GLU A 24 -30.79 11.14 -12.38
C GLU A 24 -30.44 10.15 -11.25
N GLY A 25 -31.22 9.08 -11.08
CA GLY A 25 -31.10 8.26 -9.88
C GLY A 25 -31.22 6.75 -10.06
N THR A 26 -30.84 6.13 -11.19
CA THR A 26 -30.79 4.64 -11.26
C THR A 26 -29.78 4.03 -12.25
N VAL A 27 -29.19 4.77 -13.18
CA VAL A 27 -28.16 4.19 -14.10
C VAL A 27 -26.72 4.14 -13.52
N LEU A 28 -26.53 4.60 -12.29
CA LEU A 28 -25.22 4.62 -11.58
C LEU A 28 -24.99 3.41 -10.64
N GLY A 29 -25.81 2.37 -10.73
CA GLY A 29 -25.77 1.22 -9.81
C GLY A 29 -24.85 0.05 -10.18
N ILE A 30 -24.15 0.09 -11.32
CA ILE A 30 -23.45 -1.10 -11.87
C ILE A 30 -21.92 -0.93 -11.94
N PHE A 31 -21.39 0.28 -11.81
CA PHE A 31 -19.94 0.50 -11.79
C PHE A 31 -19.42 0.59 -10.35
N LYS A 32 -18.61 -0.38 -9.93
CA LYS A 32 -17.90 -0.33 -8.64
C LYS A 32 -17.03 0.93 -8.61
N LYS A 33 -17.26 1.82 -7.63
CA LYS A 33 -16.50 3.07 -7.48
C LYS A 33 -15.06 2.75 -7.11
N ALA A 34 -14.08 3.39 -7.77
CA ALA A 34 -12.69 3.26 -7.37
C ALA A 34 -12.47 3.85 -5.97
N VAL A 35 -11.58 3.21 -5.20
CA VAL A 35 -11.18 3.63 -3.85
C VAL A 35 -9.67 3.75 -3.77
N ASP A 36 -9.21 4.54 -2.79
CA ASP A 36 -7.80 4.63 -2.45
C ASP A 36 -7.27 3.31 -1.88
N VAL A 37 -6.16 2.85 -2.46
CA VAL A 37 -5.35 1.75 -1.98
C VAL A 37 -3.96 2.27 -1.68
N GLU A 38 -3.60 2.20 -0.40
CA GLU A 38 -2.33 2.65 0.15
C GLU A 38 -1.27 1.56 -0.07
N VAL A 39 -0.54 1.63 -1.19
CA VAL A 39 0.30 0.53 -1.69
C VAL A 39 1.73 0.53 -1.16
N PHE A 40 2.31 1.69 -0.84
CA PHE A 40 3.63 1.77 -0.20
C PHE A 40 3.68 2.97 0.76
N PRO A 41 3.91 2.77 2.08
CA PRO A 41 4.08 3.87 3.02
C PRO A 41 5.19 4.84 2.61
N ALA A 42 5.14 6.05 3.15
CA ALA A 42 6.32 6.92 3.16
C ALA A 42 7.49 6.17 3.82
N VAL A 43 8.68 6.38 3.27
CA VAL A 43 9.90 5.69 3.69
C VAL A 43 10.95 6.73 4.07
N SER A 44 11.63 6.52 5.18
CA SER A 44 12.83 7.25 5.57
C SER A 44 13.83 6.33 6.23
N GLY A 45 15.09 6.53 5.90
CA GLY A 45 16.15 5.72 6.48
C GLY A 45 17.54 6.24 6.24
N ARG A 46 18.51 5.43 6.67
CA ARG A 46 19.94 5.64 6.48
C ARG A 46 20.61 4.33 6.09
N ILE A 47 21.57 4.43 5.16
CA ILE A 47 22.44 3.33 4.76
C ILE A 47 23.88 3.64 5.15
N THR A 48 24.52 2.67 5.79
CA THR A 48 25.94 2.69 6.11
C THR A 48 26.69 1.53 5.48
N LEU A 49 27.99 1.72 5.28
CA LEU A 49 28.95 0.68 4.93
C LEU A 49 30.07 0.72 5.97
N ARG A 50 30.19 -0.35 6.76
CA ARG A 50 31.11 -0.46 7.91
C ARG A 50 30.97 0.74 8.87
N GLY A 51 29.72 1.13 9.13
CA GLY A 51 29.35 2.25 9.99
C GLY A 51 29.58 3.64 9.40
N GLN A 52 30.11 3.76 8.17
CA GLN A 52 30.23 5.04 7.48
C GLN A 52 29.01 5.29 6.58
N PRO A 53 28.43 6.50 6.56
CA PRO A 53 27.31 6.77 5.66
C PRO A 53 27.71 6.63 4.18
N VAL A 54 26.83 6.03 3.38
CA VAL A 54 27.06 5.86 1.94
C VAL A 54 26.35 6.97 1.19
N GLU A 55 27.10 7.95 0.67
CA GLU A 55 26.55 9.05 -0.12
C GLU A 55 26.36 8.65 -1.60
N GLY A 56 25.28 9.12 -2.20
CA GLY A 56 25.06 8.99 -3.63
C GLY A 56 24.61 7.60 -4.07
N LEU A 57 24.28 6.67 -3.17
CA LEU A 57 23.85 5.31 -3.47
C LEU A 57 22.46 5.31 -4.11
N LYS A 58 22.32 4.72 -5.30
CA LYS A 58 21.03 4.61 -5.99
C LYS A 58 20.22 3.44 -5.43
N LEU A 59 18.98 3.74 -5.05
CA LEU A 59 18.03 2.78 -4.52
C LEU A 59 16.83 2.66 -5.45
N ARG A 60 16.33 1.44 -5.62
CA ARG A 60 15.07 1.16 -6.29
C ARG A 60 14.03 0.71 -5.27
N ARG A 61 12.86 1.34 -5.30
CA ARG A 61 11.67 0.88 -4.57
C ARG A 61 10.65 0.38 -5.58
N GLY A 62 9.90 -0.65 -5.21
CA GLY A 62 8.86 -1.21 -6.07
C GLY A 62 7.66 -1.76 -5.32
N TYR A 63 6.50 -1.73 -5.97
CA TYR A 63 5.30 -2.40 -5.49
C TYR A 63 4.58 -3.16 -6.61
N LEU A 64 3.84 -4.20 -6.22
CA LEU A 64 2.95 -4.95 -7.09
C LEU A 64 1.65 -5.25 -6.33
N TYR A 65 0.52 -4.75 -6.84
CA TYR A 65 -0.80 -5.14 -6.33
C TYR A 65 -1.19 -6.49 -6.95
N ILE A 66 -1.01 -7.56 -6.16
CA ILE A 66 -1.12 -8.95 -6.62
C ILE A 66 -2.55 -9.22 -7.11
N ASN A 67 -2.67 -9.89 -8.25
CA ASN A 67 -3.92 -10.19 -8.96
C ASN A 67 -4.68 -8.96 -9.48
N VAL A 68 -4.05 -7.78 -9.47
CA VAL A 68 -4.61 -6.52 -10.00
C VAL A 68 -3.73 -5.95 -11.10
N MET A 69 -2.41 -5.98 -10.88
CA MET A 69 -1.39 -5.49 -11.80
C MET A 69 -0.69 -6.66 -12.49
N GLU A 70 -0.30 -6.47 -13.75
CA GLU A 70 0.49 -7.44 -14.51
C GLU A 70 1.96 -7.40 -14.07
N ASP A 71 2.53 -6.20 -13.98
CA ASP A 71 3.92 -5.96 -13.61
C ASP A 71 4.06 -5.02 -12.41
N GLY A 72 5.24 -5.09 -11.76
CA GLY A 72 5.60 -4.18 -10.68
C GLY A 72 5.90 -2.77 -11.19
N VAL A 73 5.56 -1.76 -10.39
CA VAL A 73 5.93 -0.36 -10.64
C VAL A 73 7.10 0.01 -9.75
N TYR A 74 8.05 0.77 -10.30
CA TYR A 74 9.30 1.13 -9.63
C TYR A 74 9.55 2.63 -9.66
N ASP A 75 10.12 3.14 -8.57
CA ASP A 75 10.69 4.47 -8.47
C ASP A 75 12.07 4.43 -7.79
N TYR A 76 12.79 5.56 -7.84
CA TYR A 76 14.19 5.63 -7.43
C TYR A 76 14.44 6.82 -6.53
N THR A 77 15.44 6.67 -5.67
CA THR A 77 16.02 7.77 -4.91
C THR A 77 17.53 7.57 -4.80
N THR A 78 18.21 8.57 -4.27
CA THR A 78 19.65 8.52 -4.02
C THR A 78 19.91 8.96 -2.59
N THR A 79 20.84 8.29 -1.91
CA THR A 79 21.22 8.69 -0.55
C THR A 79 21.97 10.03 -0.53
N GLY A 80 21.69 10.83 0.51
CA GLY A 80 22.39 12.08 0.80
C GLY A 80 23.75 11.87 1.48
N SER A 81 24.39 12.97 1.88
CA SER A 81 25.76 12.97 2.41
C SER A 81 25.92 12.28 3.77
N ASN A 82 24.85 12.13 4.55
CA ASN A 82 24.84 11.32 5.76
C ASN A 82 24.16 9.97 5.53
N GLY A 83 24.14 9.47 4.29
CA GLY A 83 23.56 8.18 3.91
C GLY A 83 22.04 8.12 4.04
N GLU A 84 21.38 9.25 4.33
CA GLU A 84 19.94 9.33 4.47
C GLU A 84 19.24 9.20 3.12
N PHE A 85 18.05 8.60 3.10
CA PHE A 85 17.19 8.56 1.93
C PHE A 85 15.73 8.65 2.36
N SER A 86 14.88 9.03 1.41
CA SER A 86 13.44 8.97 1.60
C SER A 86 12.72 8.66 0.29
N PHE A 87 11.53 8.11 0.45
CA PHE A 87 10.54 7.98 -0.62
C PHE A 87 9.17 8.48 -0.14
N PRO A 88 8.39 9.16 -1.00
CA PRO A 88 7.04 9.59 -0.64
C PRO A 88 6.08 8.40 -0.54
N GLU A 89 4.97 8.58 0.17
CA GLU A 89 3.87 7.62 0.17
C GLU A 89 3.31 7.40 -1.25
N ILE A 90 2.87 6.17 -1.55
CA ILE A 90 2.18 5.84 -2.79
C ILE A 90 0.77 5.34 -2.48
N VAL A 91 -0.21 6.04 -3.08
CA VAL A 91 -1.64 5.69 -3.07
C VAL A 91 -2.12 5.60 -4.52
N ILE A 92 -2.92 4.57 -4.83
CA ILE A 92 -3.51 4.37 -6.15
C ILE A 92 -5.03 4.24 -6.05
N GLN A 93 -5.74 4.52 -7.14
CA GLN A 93 -7.17 4.25 -7.26
C GLN A 93 -7.42 2.85 -7.82
N SER A 94 -8.27 2.06 -7.17
CA SER A 94 -8.66 0.73 -7.66
C SER A 94 -10.11 0.39 -7.36
N THR A 95 -10.76 -0.33 -8.29
CA THR A 95 -12.09 -0.90 -8.08
C THR A 95 -12.05 -2.33 -7.52
N HIS A 96 -10.88 -2.97 -7.54
CA HIS A 96 -10.66 -4.36 -7.10
C HIS A 96 -11.13 -4.65 -5.66
N PRO A 97 -10.91 -3.77 -4.67
CA PRO A 97 -11.34 -4.03 -3.29
C PRO A 97 -12.85 -4.30 -3.15
N ASN A 98 -13.68 -3.76 -4.05
CA ASN A 98 -15.13 -3.93 -4.03
C ASN A 98 -15.60 -5.32 -4.55
N GLY A 99 -14.68 -6.25 -4.85
CA GLY A 99 -14.98 -7.64 -5.17
C GLY A 99 -15.36 -8.47 -3.95
N LEU A 100 -16.38 -9.34 -4.06
CA LEU A 100 -16.78 -10.27 -2.99
C LEU A 100 -15.67 -11.28 -2.61
N PHE A 101 -14.75 -11.54 -3.55
CA PHE A 101 -13.60 -12.42 -3.38
C PHE A 101 -12.28 -11.68 -3.57
N SER A 102 -12.25 -10.37 -3.29
CA SER A 102 -11.05 -9.56 -3.46
C SER A 102 -9.99 -9.95 -2.41
N THR A 103 -8.83 -10.38 -2.89
CA THR A 103 -7.63 -10.48 -2.05
C THR A 103 -6.82 -9.21 -2.21
N ASN A 104 -6.64 -8.46 -1.12
CA ASN A 104 -5.87 -7.23 -1.13
C ASN A 104 -4.47 -7.53 -0.58
N ILE A 105 -3.56 -7.90 -1.48
CA ILE A 105 -2.17 -8.21 -1.14
C ILE A 105 -1.26 -7.36 -2.01
N ILE A 106 -0.37 -6.61 -1.39
CA ILE A 106 0.58 -5.74 -2.09
C ILE A 106 1.98 -6.20 -1.75
N SER A 107 2.73 -6.64 -2.77
CA SER A 107 4.16 -6.92 -2.64
C SER A 107 4.91 -5.60 -2.63
N GLN A 108 5.86 -5.45 -1.72
CA GLN A 108 6.69 -4.26 -1.56
C GLN A 108 8.16 -4.67 -1.55
N ILE A 109 9.01 -3.94 -2.27
CA ILE A 109 10.46 -4.13 -2.24
C ILE A 109 11.22 -2.80 -2.18
N ILE A 110 12.39 -2.80 -1.56
CA ILE A 110 13.45 -1.79 -1.68
C ILE A 110 14.78 -2.53 -1.79
N ARG A 111 15.62 -2.15 -2.76
CA ARG A 111 16.96 -2.71 -2.96
C ARG A 111 17.94 -1.64 -3.43
N VAL A 112 19.22 -1.96 -3.32
CA VAL A 112 20.29 -1.22 -4.01
C VAL A 112 20.16 -1.50 -5.51
N GLU A 113 20.29 -0.45 -6.33
CA GLU A 113 20.41 -0.57 -7.79
C GLU A 113 21.51 0.38 -8.27
N ASP A 114 22.75 0.00 -7.96
CA ASP A 114 23.94 0.81 -8.19
C ASP A 114 25.11 -0.07 -8.61
N ASP A 115 25.63 0.17 -9.82
CA ASP A 115 26.72 -0.61 -10.41
C ASP A 115 28.06 -0.43 -9.67
N ARG A 116 28.18 0.57 -8.79
CA ARG A 116 29.38 0.74 -7.93
C ARG A 116 29.38 -0.21 -6.74
N TYR A 117 28.25 -0.85 -6.47
CA TYR A 117 27.96 -1.66 -5.28
C TYR A 117 27.27 -2.97 -5.69
N GLU A 118 27.74 -3.62 -6.76
CA GLU A 118 27.17 -4.84 -7.32
C GLU A 118 27.00 -5.95 -6.27
N GLU A 119 27.94 -6.10 -5.34
CA GLU A 119 27.89 -7.12 -4.29
C GLU A 119 26.75 -6.92 -3.28
N TYR A 120 26.12 -5.74 -3.28
CA TYR A 120 25.01 -5.37 -2.39
C TYR A 120 23.67 -5.24 -3.12
N GLN A 121 23.57 -5.62 -4.40
CA GLN A 121 22.32 -5.54 -5.17
C GLN A 121 21.35 -6.70 -4.89
N ASP A 122 21.87 -7.86 -4.46
CA ASP A 122 21.04 -9.03 -4.17
C ASP A 122 20.23 -8.87 -2.87
N PRO A 123 20.82 -8.43 -1.73
CA PRO A 123 20.09 -8.31 -0.48
C PRO A 123 18.97 -7.27 -0.51
N TYR A 124 17.88 -7.56 0.19
CA TYR A 124 16.78 -6.62 0.37
C TYR A 124 17.07 -5.61 1.48
N ILE A 125 16.87 -4.33 1.18
CA ILE A 125 16.64 -3.30 2.21
C ILE A 125 15.26 -3.53 2.85
N TRP A 126 14.28 -3.92 2.03
CA TRP A 126 12.94 -4.26 2.49
C TRP A 126 12.29 -5.19 1.46
N ALA A 127 11.69 -6.29 1.92
CA ALA A 127 10.78 -7.10 1.13
C ALA A 127 9.64 -7.61 2.01
N THR A 128 8.39 -7.39 1.62
CA THR A 128 7.24 -7.96 2.33
C THR A 128 6.00 -8.01 1.45
N LYS A 129 4.94 -8.63 1.98
CA LYS A 129 3.57 -8.57 1.44
C LYS A 129 2.64 -7.97 2.48
N SER A 130 2.14 -6.76 2.20
CA SER A 130 1.09 -6.15 3.01
C SER A 130 -0.28 -6.72 2.68
N ARG A 131 -1.21 -6.64 3.63
CA ARG A 131 -2.60 -7.10 3.49
C ARG A 131 -3.55 -5.95 3.73
N GLY A 132 -4.61 -5.89 2.93
CA GLY A 132 -5.62 -4.82 3.00
C GLY A 132 -5.31 -3.67 2.03
N ILE A 133 -6.10 -2.61 2.16
CA ILE A 133 -6.01 -1.40 1.31
C ILE A 133 -5.46 -0.19 2.06
N LYS A 134 -5.18 -0.37 3.35
CA LYS A 134 -4.62 0.63 4.25
C LYS A 134 -3.25 0.19 4.71
N HIS A 135 -2.37 1.15 4.97
CA HIS A 135 -1.06 0.88 5.51
C HIS A 135 -1.16 0.18 6.87
N SER A 136 -0.32 -0.83 7.07
CA SER A 136 -0.15 -1.42 8.38
C SER A 136 0.66 -0.47 9.26
N PRO A 137 0.20 -0.12 10.48
CA PRO A 137 0.98 0.73 11.38
C PRO A 137 2.34 0.10 11.71
N TYR A 138 2.41 -1.24 11.76
CA TYR A 138 3.65 -2.00 11.97
C TYR A 138 4.68 -1.79 10.85
N PHE A 139 4.21 -1.57 9.63
CA PHE A 139 5.07 -1.31 8.47
C PHE A 139 5.44 0.17 8.41
N GLN A 140 4.49 1.07 8.70
CA GLN A 140 4.77 2.51 8.75
C GLN A 140 5.88 2.84 9.76
N GLU A 141 5.82 2.26 10.96
CA GLU A 141 6.83 2.49 12.00
C GLU A 141 8.23 2.03 11.56
N ARG A 142 8.31 0.86 10.91
CA ARG A 142 9.57 0.30 10.41
C ARG A 142 10.13 1.07 9.21
N LEU A 143 9.27 1.37 8.24
CA LEU A 143 9.65 2.09 7.01
C LEU A 143 9.99 3.56 7.29
N ALA A 144 9.47 4.16 8.36
CA ALA A 144 9.86 5.50 8.80
C ALA A 144 11.24 5.55 9.48
N SER A 145 11.83 4.40 9.80
CA SER A 145 13.06 4.30 10.59
C SER A 145 14.03 3.24 10.07
N LEU A 146 14.13 3.07 8.75
CA LEU A 146 15.07 2.12 8.15
C LEU A 146 16.51 2.47 8.54
N ASN A 147 17.20 1.57 9.22
CA ASN A 147 18.60 1.72 9.55
C ASN A 147 19.34 0.46 9.10
N CYS A 148 20.14 0.61 8.06
CA CYS A 148 20.66 -0.52 7.28
C CYS A 148 22.18 -0.40 7.16
N GLU A 149 22.88 -1.51 7.41
CA GLU A 149 24.32 -1.63 7.19
C GLU A 149 24.51 -2.62 6.04
N LEU A 150 25.19 -2.20 4.97
CA LEU A 150 25.33 -3.00 3.76
C LEU A 150 26.08 -4.32 4.00
N THR A 151 26.94 -4.38 5.02
CA THR A 151 27.63 -5.63 5.39
C THR A 151 26.80 -6.62 6.19
N GLU A 152 25.58 -6.25 6.61
CA GLU A 152 24.70 -7.14 7.36
C GLU A 152 24.12 -8.23 6.44
N GLU A 153 24.02 -9.45 6.97
CA GLU A 153 23.31 -10.52 6.29
C GLU A 153 21.81 -10.23 6.25
N GLU A 154 21.15 -10.58 5.14
CA GLU A 154 19.70 -10.53 5.06
C GLU A 154 19.08 -11.52 6.05
N MET A 155 18.04 -11.08 6.77
CA MET A 155 17.27 -11.97 7.65
C MET A 155 15.78 -11.70 7.55
N VAL A 156 14.99 -12.68 7.98
CA VAL A 156 13.53 -12.58 8.09
C VAL A 156 13.16 -12.03 9.45
N HIS A 157 12.50 -10.87 9.47
CA HIS A 157 11.86 -10.32 10.65
C HIS A 157 10.40 -10.75 10.71
N HIS A 158 10.02 -11.40 11.81
CA HIS A 158 8.63 -11.83 12.04
C HIS A 158 7.88 -10.80 12.88
N VAL A 159 6.82 -10.23 12.30
CA VAL A 159 5.98 -9.21 12.94
C VAL A 159 4.60 -9.77 13.25
N ILE A 160 4.13 -9.57 14.48
CA ILE A 160 2.83 -10.05 14.95
C ILE A 160 1.89 -8.85 15.09
N ASN A 161 0.89 -8.81 14.21
CA ASN A 161 -0.27 -7.94 14.36
C ASN A 161 -1.36 -8.66 15.16
N ASP A 162 -1.47 -8.27 16.43
CA ASP A 162 -2.40 -8.74 17.45
C ASP A 162 -3.59 -7.79 17.64
N SER A 163 -3.80 -6.84 16.72
CA SER A 163 -4.90 -5.87 16.80
C SER A 163 -6.27 -6.44 16.43
N TYR A 164 -6.38 -7.76 16.26
CA TYR A 164 -7.62 -8.46 15.93
C TYR A 164 -8.17 -9.17 17.17
N GLU A 165 -9.49 -9.08 17.38
CA GLU A 165 -10.16 -9.74 18.52
C GLU A 165 -9.98 -11.26 18.52
N GLN A 166 -9.88 -11.86 17.34
CA GLN A 166 -9.68 -13.29 17.16
C GLN A 166 -8.41 -13.57 16.33
N GLY A 167 -7.41 -14.12 17.00
CA GLY A 167 -6.15 -14.54 16.37
C GLY A 167 -5.18 -13.41 16.12
N VAL A 168 -4.16 -13.70 15.31
CA VAL A 168 -3.11 -12.75 14.94
C VAL A 168 -2.81 -12.85 13.45
N VAL A 169 -2.38 -11.74 12.85
CA VAL A 169 -1.80 -11.75 11.51
C VAL A 169 -0.30 -11.67 11.66
N ARG A 170 0.41 -12.59 11.01
CA ARG A 170 1.88 -12.60 10.97
C ARG A 170 2.37 -12.10 9.63
N TYR A 171 3.40 -11.26 9.68
CA TYR A 171 4.13 -10.79 8.51
C TYR A 171 5.58 -11.22 8.59
N GLU A 172 6.16 -11.43 7.42
CA GLU A 172 7.57 -11.68 7.22
C GLU A 172 8.14 -10.51 6.44
N ILE A 173 9.26 -9.99 6.91
CA ILE A 173 9.99 -8.88 6.29
C ILE A 173 11.42 -9.35 6.07
N ASP A 174 11.81 -9.55 4.82
CA ASP A 174 13.20 -9.83 4.44
C ASP A 174 13.97 -8.50 4.40
N SER A 175 15.05 -8.40 5.18
CA SER A 175 15.79 -7.14 5.30
C SER A 175 17.21 -7.31 5.86
N ILE A 176 18.12 -6.47 5.38
CA ILE A 176 19.42 -6.17 6.03
C ILE A 176 19.30 -5.11 7.13
N CYS A 177 18.17 -4.40 7.21
CA CYS A 177 17.96 -3.33 8.18
C CYS A 177 17.56 -3.91 9.54
N ARG A 178 17.74 -3.13 10.60
CA ARG A 178 17.50 -3.58 11.98
C ARG A 178 16.66 -2.59 12.77
N TRP A 179 15.75 -3.12 13.57
CA TRP A 179 14.93 -2.36 14.53
C TRP A 179 15.00 -2.99 15.93
N PRO A 180 16.11 -2.78 16.68
CA PRO A 180 16.33 -3.46 17.96
C PRO A 180 15.19 -3.28 18.96
N GLU A 181 14.62 -2.07 19.05
CA GLU A 181 13.52 -1.80 19.99
C GLU A 181 12.21 -2.46 19.56
N LEU A 182 11.90 -2.48 18.26
CA LEU A 182 10.71 -3.17 17.74
C LEU A 182 10.85 -4.68 17.85
N GLU A 183 12.06 -5.23 17.66
CA GLU A 183 12.29 -6.67 17.81
C GLU A 183 12.06 -7.14 19.25
N LYS A 184 12.39 -6.33 20.27
CA LYS A 184 12.05 -6.64 21.66
C LYS A 184 10.53 -6.78 21.85
N ILE A 185 9.75 -5.91 21.22
CA ILE A 185 8.28 -5.99 21.25
C ILE A 185 7.81 -7.30 20.61
N GLU A 186 8.35 -7.66 19.44
CA GLU A 186 7.99 -8.92 18.77
C GLU A 186 8.38 -10.16 19.59
N VAL A 187 9.49 -10.12 20.32
CA VAL A 187 9.88 -11.20 21.26
C VAL A 187 8.82 -11.38 22.36
N GLU A 188 8.31 -10.30 22.96
CA GLU A 188 7.24 -10.40 23.96
C GLU A 188 5.94 -10.93 23.35
N LYS A 189 5.56 -10.44 22.16
CA LYS A 189 4.38 -10.96 21.44
C LYS A 189 4.50 -12.45 21.15
N ARG A 190 5.67 -12.96 20.79
CA ARG A 190 5.91 -14.40 20.56
C ARG A 190 5.76 -15.24 21.83
N LYS A 191 6.00 -14.69 23.02
CA LYS A 191 5.73 -15.40 24.29
C LYS A 191 4.23 -15.58 24.52
N ILE A 192 3.41 -14.61 24.06
CA ILE A 192 1.96 -14.62 24.23
C ILE A 192 1.29 -15.47 23.14
N HIS A 193 1.68 -15.25 21.88
CA HIS A 193 1.01 -15.82 20.70
C HIS A 193 1.75 -16.99 20.07
N GLY A 194 2.86 -17.45 20.66
CA GLY A 194 3.71 -18.49 20.10
C GLY A 194 4.59 -18.00 18.95
N LYS A 195 5.57 -18.85 18.60
CA LYS A 195 6.58 -18.59 17.57
C LYS A 195 6.03 -18.80 16.14
N TYR A 196 4.97 -19.60 15.98
CA TYR A 196 4.29 -19.94 14.73
C TYR A 196 2.78 -19.93 14.94
#